data_AF-A0A7D5PAL7-F1
#
_entry.id   AF-A0A7D5PAL7-F1
#
_cell.length_a   1.000
_cell.length_b   1.000
_cell.length_c   1.000
_cell.angle_alpha   90.00
_cell.angle_beta   90.00
_cell.angle_gamma   90.00
#
_symmetry.space_group_name_H-M   'P 1'
#
loop_
_entity.id
_entity.type
_entity.pdbx_description
1 polymer ?
#
loop_
_entity_poly.entity_id
_entity_poly.type
_entity_poly.pdbx_seq_one_letter_code
_entity_poly.pdbx_strand_id
1 'polypeptide(L)' 'MSMKTSAGLQDSGTEAESDANNTESDLALAELIEQHKDTDWSAVPGISAAEAGAWTARLIEARETVQEGL' A
#
# COMPACT_ATOMS: atom_id res chain seq x y z
N MET A 1 49.30 20.51 13.42
CA MET A 1 49.31 19.09 13.02
C MET A 1 48.01 18.83 12.28
N SER A 2 48.11 18.57 10.98
CA SER A 2 46.96 18.30 10.11
C SER A 2 46.57 16.83 10.22
N MET A 3 45.31 16.56 10.55
CA MET A 3 44.72 15.23 10.37
C MET A 3 43.51 15.36 9.43
N LYS A 4 43.72 14.93 8.20
CA LYS A 4 42.68 14.68 7.18
C LYS A 4 42.15 13.26 7.43
N THR A 5 40.90 13.15 7.84
CA THR A 5 40.07 11.93 7.74
C THR A 5 39.10 12.22 6.60
N SER A 6 39.30 11.81 5.35
CA SER A 6 39.39 10.44 4.82
C SER A 6 38.26 9.56 5.30
N ALA A 7 37.11 9.69 4.63
CA ALA A 7 36.32 8.60 4.06
C ALA A 7 34.99 9.23 3.58
N GLY A 8 34.90 9.53 2.28
CA GLY A 8 33.61 9.64 1.63
C GLY A 8 32.99 8.26 1.68
N LEU A 9 32.13 8.02 2.67
CA LEU A 9 31.27 6.86 2.67
C LEU A 9 30.03 7.27 1.89
N GLN A 10 30.02 6.83 0.64
CA GLN A 10 28.87 6.87 -0.24
C GLN A 10 27.72 6.20 0.53
N ASP A 11 26.73 6.99 0.92
CA ASP A 11 25.41 6.48 1.26
C ASP A 11 24.85 5.90 -0.04
N SER A 12 25.20 4.64 -0.29
CA SER A 12 24.72 3.90 -1.45
C SER A 12 23.21 3.79 -1.30
N GLY A 13 22.52 4.34 -2.31
CA GLY A 13 21.08 4.46 -2.35
C GLY A 13 20.37 3.20 -1.86
N THR A 14 19.58 3.39 -0.80
CA THR A 14 18.54 2.45 -0.42
C THR A 14 17.20 3.03 -0.89
N GLU A 15 17.12 3.43 -2.16
CA GLU A 15 15.85 3.82 -2.80
C GLU A 15 15.11 2.58 -3.33
N ALA A 16 15.83 1.48 -3.62
CA ALA A 16 15.27 0.25 -4.19
C ALA A 16 14.39 -0.56 -3.21
N GLU A 17 14.67 -0.49 -1.90
CA GLU A 17 13.90 -1.24 -0.89
C GLU A 17 12.52 -0.60 -0.62
N SER A 18 12.36 0.70 -0.87
CA SER A 18 11.08 1.39 -0.74
C SER A 18 10.18 1.11 -1.95
N ASP A 19 10.73 1.17 -3.17
CA ASP A 19 9.97 0.98 -4.41
C ASP A 19 9.42 -0.47 -4.55
N ALA A 20 10.23 -1.46 -4.18
CA ALA A 20 9.82 -2.86 -4.17
C ALA A 20 8.75 -3.18 -3.09
N ASN A 21 8.85 -2.56 -1.92
CA ASN A 21 7.88 -2.76 -0.83
C ASN A 21 6.53 -2.06 -1.12
N ASN A 22 6.56 -0.91 -1.80
CA ASN A 22 5.35 -0.20 -2.23
C ASN A 22 4.64 -0.95 -3.36
N THR A 23 5.37 -1.54 -4.31
CA THR A 23 4.78 -2.35 -5.38
C THR A 23 4.15 -3.65 -4.88
N GLU A 24 4.76 -4.35 -3.91
CA GLU A 24 4.15 -5.54 -3.29
C GLU A 24 2.89 -5.20 -2.49
N SER A 25 2.91 -4.09 -1.74
CA SER A 25 1.76 -3.60 -0.96
C SER A 25 0.59 -3.18 -1.86
N ASP A 26 0.88 -2.52 -2.99
CA ASP A 26 -0.13 -2.11 -3.98
C ASP A 26 -0.79 -3.33 -4.66
N LEU A 27 -0.01 -4.38 -4.96
CA LEU A 27 -0.52 -5.62 -5.53
C LEU A 27 -1.42 -6.35 -4.53
N ALA A 28 -1.00 -6.46 -3.26
CA ALA A 28 -1.80 -7.08 -2.21
C ALA A 28 -3.11 -6.32 -1.95
N LEU A 29 -3.08 -4.99 -2.01
CA LEU A 29 -4.27 -4.16 -1.84
C LEU A 29 -5.23 -4.27 -3.04
N ALA A 30 -4.71 -4.35 -4.26
CA ALA A 30 -5.52 -4.60 -5.45
C ALA A 30 -6.20 -5.99 -5.38
N GLU A 31 -5.47 -7.02 -4.98
CA GLU A 31 -6.03 -8.37 -4.79
C GLU A 31 -7.11 -8.40 -3.69
N LEU A 32 -6.90 -7.66 -2.60
CA LEU A 32 -7.88 -7.53 -1.52
C LEU A 32 -9.16 -6.83 -2.00
N ILE A 33 -9.04 -5.77 -2.81
CA ILE A 33 -10.19 -5.05 -3.37
C ILE A 33 -11.02 -5.96 -4.28
N GLU A 34 -10.38 -6.73 -5.16
CA GLU A 34 -11.12 -7.67 -6.03
C GLU A 34 -11.79 -8.78 -5.23
N GLN A 35 -11.09 -9.39 -4.26
CA GLN A 35 -11.71 -10.38 -3.36
C GLN A 35 -12.90 -9.79 -2.59
N HIS A 36 -12.81 -8.55 -2.14
CA HIS A 36 -13.88 -7.87 -1.42
C HIS A 36 -15.10 -7.60 -2.33
N LYS A 37 -14.89 -7.29 -3.61
CA LYS A 37 -15.97 -7.11 -4.61
C LYS A 37 -16.69 -8.41 -4.93
N ASP A 38 -15.95 -9.51 -5.02
CA ASP A 38 -16.50 -10.83 -5.35
C ASP A 38 -17.08 -11.57 -4.14
N THR A 39 -16.83 -11.06 -2.93
CA THR A 39 -17.40 -11.62 -1.69
C THR A 39 -18.91 -11.46 -1.69
N ASP A 40 -19.62 -12.58 -1.46
CA ASP A 40 -21.07 -12.56 -1.25
C ASP A 40 -21.41 -12.05 0.15
N TRP A 41 -21.53 -10.72 0.27
CA TRP A 41 -21.89 -10.05 1.52
C TRP A 41 -23.32 -10.37 1.99
N SER A 42 -24.18 -10.92 1.12
CA SER A 42 -25.52 -11.32 1.53
C SER A 42 -25.52 -12.52 2.49
N ALA A 43 -24.43 -13.30 2.48
CA ALA A 43 -24.22 -14.40 3.41
C ALA A 43 -23.82 -13.91 4.83
N VAL A 44 -23.49 -12.63 5.00
CA VAL A 44 -23.07 -12.05 6.28
C VAL A 44 -24.27 -11.40 6.99
N PRO A 45 -24.76 -11.95 8.12
CA PRO A 45 -25.89 -11.38 8.82
C PRO A 45 -25.62 -9.96 9.33
N GLY A 46 -26.56 -9.05 9.08
CA GLY A 46 -26.48 -7.67 9.56
C GLY A 46 -25.69 -6.72 8.67
N ILE A 47 -25.02 -7.22 7.62
CA ILE A 47 -24.36 -6.38 6.62
C ILE A 47 -25.30 -6.14 5.45
N SER A 48 -25.52 -4.87 5.12
CA SER A 48 -26.30 -4.49 3.95
C SER A 48 -25.39 -4.37 2.72
N ALA A 49 -25.98 -4.55 1.53
CA ALA A 49 -25.27 -4.32 0.27
C ALA A 49 -24.71 -2.89 0.17
N ALA A 50 -25.40 -1.90 0.74
CA ALA A 50 -24.93 -0.51 0.78
C ALA A 50 -23.69 -0.35 1.66
N GLU A 51 -23.65 -1.04 2.81
CA GLU A 51 -22.51 -1.01 3.72
C GLU A 51 -21.28 -1.70 3.13
N ALA A 52 -21.46 -2.88 2.52
CA ALA A 52 -20.40 -3.55 1.77
C ALA A 52 -19.87 -2.71 0.61
N GLY A 53 -20.77 -2.03 -0.12
CA GLY A 53 -20.38 -1.07 -1.16
C GLY A 53 -19.57 0.10 -0.62
N ALA A 54 -19.96 0.66 0.54
CA ALA A 54 -19.22 1.75 1.18
C ALA A 54 -17.82 1.33 1.65
N TRP A 55 -17.64 0.10 2.16
CA TRP A 55 -16.31 -0.43 2.49
C TRP A 55 -15.44 -0.61 1.25
N THR A 56 -16.01 -1.12 0.17
CA THR A 56 -15.30 -1.27 -1.12
C THR A 56 -14.80 0.08 -1.63
N ALA A 57 -15.65 1.11 -1.59
CA ALA A 57 -15.26 2.47 -1.98
C ALA A 57 -14.12 3.00 -1.10
N ARG A 58 -14.20 2.79 0.22
CA ARG A 58 -13.16 3.22 1.16
C ARG A 58 -11.82 2.51 0.94
N LEU A 59 -11.83 1.24 0.57
CA LEU A 59 -10.62 0.47 0.22
C LEU A 59 -9.96 1.02 -1.06
N ILE A 60 -10.77 1.39 -2.06
CA ILE A 60 -10.28 2.01 -3.30
C ILE A 60 -9.68 3.40 -3.01
N GLU A 61 -10.39 4.24 -2.25
CA GLU A 61 -9.86 5.55 -1.83
C GLU A 61 -8.55 5.40 -1.05
N ALA A 62 -8.47 4.43 -0.13
CA ALA A 62 -7.25 4.16 0.62
C ALA A 62 -6.08 3.80 -0.30
N ARG A 63 -6.32 3.00 -1.35
CA ARG A 63 -5.32 2.71 -2.38
C ARG A 63 -4.85 3.98 -3.08
N GLU A 64 -5.76 4.84 -3.51
CA GLU A 64 -5.42 6.10 -4.17
C GLU A 64 -4.58 7.01 -3.26
N THR A 65 -4.93 7.13 -1.97
CA THR A 65 -4.14 7.93 -1.01
C THR A 65 -2.74 7.38 -0.75
N VAL A 66 -2.56 6.06 -0.79
CA VAL A 66 -1.24 5.43 -0.66
C VAL A 66 -0.39 5.72 -1.91
N GLN A 67 -1.01 5.72 -3.09
CA GLN A 67 -0.34 6.04 -4.36
C GLN A 67 0.00 7.53 -4.53
N GLU A 68 -0.79 8.44 -3.96
CA GLU A 68 -0.52 9.90 -3.99
C GLU A 68 0.57 10.34 -2.99
N GLY A 69 0.90 9.49 -2.01
CA GLY A 69 1.92 9.75 -0.98
C GLY A 69 3.33 9.25 -1.33
N LEU A 70 3.51 8.65 -2.52
CA LEU A 70 4.77 8.18 -3.10
C LEU A 70 5.27 9.14 -4.18
#